data_AF-A0A9P3PW65-F1
#
_entry.id   AF-A0A9P3PW65-F1
#
_cell.length_a   1.000
_cell.length_b   1.000
_cell.length_c   1.000
_cell.angle_alpha   90.00
_cell.angle_beta   90.00
_cell.angle_gamma   90.00
#
_symmetry.space_group_name_H-M   'P 1'
#
loop_
_entity.id
_entity.type
_entity.pdbx_description
1 polymer ?
#
loop_
_entity_poly.entity_id
_entity_poly.type
_entity_poly.pdbx_seq_one_letter_code
_entity_poly.pdbx_strand_id
1 'polypeptide(L)'
;MALNHHRYILRQLTDMYVAFERHPFFRTGSIYPGELIGAFADRLTYESNNPGQIRMLGPYISLREHLDYTIAFYLRLIESSDWAVDDPVSSYLLYHLLLDLYPRLVGSALLDGDNFYLRRQDDKGDHILVNDQLDIVGIIDWECSKVVAKPFAFSAALLLLPNKVFDGVNRLCQVEEDFADIFDSLGRPDMALCIRHGRVPHRIVFILDSADRIDYCKPHLKGLYQSLGEETWSWESWRTDALQRYRTDPGLQHLLGEKVVI
;
A
#
# COMPACT_ATOMS: atom_id res chain seq x y z
N MET A 1 -3.63 -11.86 32.79
CA MET A 1 -4.90 -11.97 32.03
C MET A 1 -4.81 -11.30 30.67
N ALA A 2 -4.48 -10.00 30.56
CA ALA A 2 -4.42 -9.29 29.27
C ALA A 2 -3.50 -9.93 28.20
N LEU A 3 -2.32 -10.45 28.60
CA LEU A 3 -1.40 -11.13 27.67
C LEU A 3 -2.02 -12.37 26.98
N ASN A 4 -2.89 -13.11 27.69
CA ASN A 4 -3.56 -14.28 27.13
C ASN A 4 -4.67 -13.89 26.15
N HIS A 5 -5.39 -12.81 26.42
CA HIS A 5 -6.45 -12.30 25.52
C HIS A 5 -5.86 -11.76 24.22
N HIS A 6 -4.74 -11.03 24.29
CA HIS A 6 -4.05 -10.52 23.10
C HIS A 6 -3.62 -11.65 22.17
N ARG A 7 -2.89 -12.63 22.70
CA ARG A 7 -2.42 -13.78 21.92
C ARG A 7 -3.57 -14.62 21.36
N TYR A 8 -4.69 -14.69 22.08
CA TYR A 8 -5.92 -15.36 21.63
C TYR A 8 -6.55 -14.68 20.41
N ILE A 9 -6.68 -13.35 20.42
CA ILE A 9 -7.20 -12.59 19.27
C ILE A 9 -6.23 -12.69 18.09
N LEU A 10 -4.92 -12.50 18.32
CA LEU A 10 -3.92 -12.65 17.27
C LEU A 10 -3.99 -14.03 16.62
N ARG A 11 -4.22 -15.08 17.41
CA ARG A 11 -4.37 -16.43 16.89
C ARG A 11 -5.55 -16.56 15.93
N GLN A 12 -6.70 -15.99 16.27
CA GLN A 12 -7.86 -15.99 15.39
C GLN A 12 -7.60 -15.20 14.09
N LEU A 13 -6.91 -14.05 14.18
CA LEU A 13 -6.45 -13.31 13.00
C LEU A 13 -5.53 -14.16 12.11
N THR A 14 -4.62 -14.93 12.71
CA THR A 14 -3.73 -15.85 12.00
C THR A 14 -4.53 -16.91 11.24
N ASP A 15 -5.52 -17.53 11.88
CA ASP A 15 -6.37 -18.54 11.25
C ASP A 15 -7.12 -17.96 10.03
N MET A 16 -7.56 -16.70 10.10
CA MET A 16 -8.19 -16.00 8.97
C MET A 16 -7.21 -15.68 7.84
N TYR A 17 -6.00 -15.22 8.15
CA TYR A 17 -4.96 -14.99 7.13
C TYR A 17 -4.60 -16.30 6.40
N VAL A 18 -4.49 -17.42 7.14
CA VAL A 18 -4.27 -18.73 6.54
C VAL A 18 -5.46 -19.15 5.67
N ALA A 19 -6.69 -18.85 6.09
CA ALA A 19 -7.87 -19.12 5.27
C ALA A 19 -7.83 -18.33 3.96
N PHE A 20 -7.58 -17.01 4.00
CA PHE A 20 -7.50 -16.18 2.79
C PHE A 20 -6.36 -16.62 1.86
N GLU A 21 -5.23 -17.03 2.41
CA GLU A 21 -4.09 -17.50 1.61
C GLU A 21 -4.37 -18.83 0.89
N ARG A 22 -5.29 -19.66 1.38
CA ARG A 22 -5.70 -20.90 0.69
C ARG A 22 -6.62 -20.65 -0.51
N HIS A 23 -7.06 -19.41 -0.72
CA HIS A 23 -8.00 -19.03 -1.77
C HIS A 23 -7.40 -17.94 -2.67
N PRO A 24 -6.39 -18.28 -3.50
CA PRO A 24 -5.79 -17.33 -4.42
C PRO A 24 -6.74 -16.96 -5.57
N PHE A 25 -6.49 -15.78 -6.12
CA PHE A 25 -7.07 -15.25 -7.34
C PHE A 25 -5.98 -15.09 -8.40
N PHE A 26 -6.38 -15.03 -9.67
CA PHE A 26 -5.47 -14.93 -10.81
C PHE A 26 -5.45 -13.53 -11.46
N ARG A 27 -6.12 -12.56 -10.83
CA ARG A 27 -6.14 -11.16 -11.24
C ARG A 27 -6.12 -10.27 -9.99
N THR A 28 -5.58 -9.07 -10.12
CA THR A 28 -5.53 -8.05 -9.09
C THR A 28 -6.52 -6.94 -9.41
N GLY A 29 -7.30 -6.51 -8.43
CA GLY A 29 -8.49 -5.67 -8.63
C GLY A 29 -9.39 -5.58 -7.41
N SER A 30 -10.61 -5.08 -7.57
CA SER A 30 -11.64 -5.10 -6.52
C SER A 30 -12.65 -6.23 -6.76
N ILE A 31 -13.28 -6.70 -5.70
CA ILE A 31 -14.41 -7.64 -5.81
C ILE A 31 -15.57 -6.91 -6.48
N TYR A 32 -16.15 -7.51 -7.53
CA TYR A 32 -17.26 -6.92 -8.28
C TYR A 32 -18.46 -7.89 -8.34
N PRO A 33 -19.70 -7.41 -8.31
CA PRO A 33 -20.85 -8.29 -8.55
C PRO A 33 -20.90 -8.78 -10.01
N GLY A 34 -20.82 -10.08 -10.24
CA GLY A 34 -20.96 -10.70 -11.58
C GLY A 34 -19.65 -11.05 -12.28
N GLU A 35 -18.55 -10.37 -11.95
CA GLU A 35 -17.17 -10.80 -12.25
C GLU A 35 -16.46 -11.10 -10.93
N LEU A 36 -15.66 -12.17 -10.83
CA LEU A 36 -15.02 -12.47 -9.53
C LEU A 36 -14.09 -11.32 -9.09
N ILE A 37 -13.34 -10.72 -10.04
CA ILE A 37 -12.42 -9.59 -9.82
C ILE A 37 -12.52 -8.61 -10.99
N GLY A 38 -12.93 -7.37 -10.68
CA GLY A 38 -13.05 -6.25 -11.62
C GLY A 38 -12.00 -5.17 -11.37
N ALA A 39 -12.18 -4.01 -11.97
CA ALA A 39 -11.28 -2.87 -11.82
C ALA A 39 -11.20 -2.39 -10.35
N PHE A 40 -10.10 -1.73 -10.00
CA PHE A 40 -9.92 -1.13 -8.69
C PHE A 40 -10.96 -0.02 -8.43
N ALA A 41 -11.69 -0.18 -7.33
CA ALA A 41 -12.58 0.84 -6.78
C ALA A 41 -11.81 1.81 -5.87
N ASP A 42 -10.89 2.58 -6.45
CA ASP A 42 -10.06 3.54 -5.73
C ASP A 42 -10.60 4.98 -5.80
N ARG A 43 -10.34 5.80 -4.78
CA ARG A 43 -10.82 7.21 -4.73
C ARG A 43 -10.58 7.98 -6.04
N LEU A 44 -9.39 7.79 -6.61
CA LEU A 44 -8.95 8.49 -7.83
C LEU A 44 -9.54 7.93 -9.12
N THR A 45 -10.25 6.80 -9.10
CA THR A 45 -11.02 6.32 -10.27
C THR A 45 -12.39 6.99 -10.39
N TYR A 46 -12.87 7.62 -9.31
CA TYR A 46 -14.15 8.32 -9.22
C TYR A 46 -14.03 9.86 -9.29
N GLU A 47 -12.95 10.42 -8.72
CA GLU A 47 -12.70 11.86 -8.71
C GLU A 47 -11.93 12.29 -9.96
N SER A 48 -12.65 12.67 -11.01
CA SER A 48 -12.08 13.48 -12.10
C SER A 48 -12.92 14.75 -12.29
N ASN A 49 -12.29 15.85 -12.72
CA ASN A 49 -12.96 17.10 -13.09
C ASN A 49 -13.95 16.94 -14.28
N ASN A 50 -14.09 15.73 -14.83
CA ASN A 50 -15.06 15.37 -15.85
C ASN A 50 -16.21 14.52 -15.24
N PRO A 51 -17.21 15.16 -14.62
CA PRO A 51 -18.35 14.44 -14.05
C PRO A 51 -19.02 13.56 -15.10
N GLY A 52 -19.02 12.24 -14.86
CA GLY A 52 -19.60 11.22 -15.75
C GLY A 52 -18.60 10.28 -16.43
N GLN A 53 -17.29 10.55 -16.36
CA GLN A 53 -16.26 9.64 -16.90
C GLN A 53 -15.51 8.92 -15.77
N ILE A 54 -16.00 7.74 -15.36
CA ILE A 54 -15.29 6.85 -14.44
C ILE A 54 -14.16 6.17 -15.23
N ARG A 55 -12.92 6.35 -14.80
CA ARG A 55 -11.77 5.65 -15.38
C ARG A 55 -11.42 4.45 -14.52
N MET A 56 -11.88 3.29 -14.96
CA MET A 56 -11.61 2.01 -14.31
C MET A 56 -10.15 1.59 -14.56
N LEU A 57 -9.43 1.25 -13.48
CA LEU A 57 -8.06 0.73 -13.52
C LEU A 57 -8.07 -0.77 -13.29
N GLY A 58 -7.60 -1.54 -14.27
CA GLY A 58 -7.57 -3.00 -14.20
C GLY A 58 -8.91 -3.65 -14.54
N PRO A 59 -9.14 -4.91 -14.11
CA PRO A 59 -8.22 -5.74 -13.33
C PRO A 59 -6.95 -6.09 -14.12
N TYR A 60 -5.84 -6.32 -13.41
CA TYR A 60 -4.55 -6.64 -14.02
C TYR A 60 -4.16 -8.11 -13.77
N ILE A 61 -3.21 -8.64 -14.53
CA ILE A 61 -2.73 -10.03 -14.40
C ILE A 61 -1.38 -10.13 -13.68
N SER A 62 -0.72 -9.01 -13.40
CA SER A 62 0.54 -8.95 -12.65
C SER A 62 0.55 -7.77 -11.68
N LEU A 63 1.37 -7.85 -10.62
CA LEU A 63 1.61 -6.72 -9.72
C LEU A 63 2.33 -5.57 -10.45
N ARG A 64 3.23 -5.90 -11.39
CA ARG A 64 3.92 -4.93 -12.23
C ARG A 64 2.95 -4.07 -13.02
N GLU A 65 2.04 -4.71 -13.77
CA GLU A 65 1.01 -3.98 -14.51
C GLU A 65 0.17 -3.10 -13.58
N HIS A 66 -0.27 -3.64 -12.44
CA HIS A 66 -1.04 -2.86 -11.47
C HIS A 66 -0.30 -1.59 -11.04
N LEU A 67 0.96 -1.69 -10.59
CA LEU A 67 1.72 -0.54 -10.11
C LEU A 67 2.06 0.42 -11.26
N ASP A 68 2.53 -0.08 -12.40
CA ASP A 68 2.92 0.75 -13.56
C ASP A 68 1.72 1.56 -14.08
N TYR A 69 0.57 0.90 -14.32
CA TYR A 69 -0.61 1.59 -14.85
C TYR A 69 -1.25 2.54 -13.83
N THR A 70 -1.27 2.18 -12.55
CA THR A 70 -1.83 3.04 -11.49
C THR A 70 -0.96 4.28 -11.30
N ILE A 71 0.36 4.12 -11.18
CA ILE A 71 1.26 5.26 -11.00
C ILE A 71 1.26 6.15 -12.26
N ALA A 72 1.31 5.57 -13.46
CA ALA A 72 1.21 6.33 -14.70
C ALA A 72 -0.12 7.09 -14.82
N PHE A 73 -1.22 6.54 -14.30
CA PHE A 73 -2.49 7.23 -14.25
C PHE A 73 -2.46 8.42 -13.29
N TYR A 74 -1.90 8.25 -12.08
CA TYR A 74 -1.77 9.34 -11.11
C TYR A 74 -0.85 10.46 -11.60
N LEU A 75 0.27 10.13 -12.26
CA LEU A 75 1.13 11.12 -12.91
C LEU A 75 0.35 11.99 -13.90
N ARG A 76 -0.49 11.37 -14.76
CA ARG A 76 -1.35 12.12 -15.69
C ARG A 76 -2.37 13.01 -14.98
N LEU A 77 -2.97 12.55 -13.89
CA LEU A 77 -3.93 13.36 -13.13
C LEU A 77 -3.26 14.59 -12.50
N ILE A 78 -2.00 14.46 -12.05
CA ILE A 78 -1.22 15.57 -11.53
C ILE A 78 -0.87 16.55 -12.66
N GLU A 79 -0.40 16.04 -13.80
CA GLU A 79 -0.09 16.85 -14.99
C GLU A 79 -1.30 17.64 -15.50
N SER A 80 -2.48 17.03 -15.55
CA SER A 80 -3.70 17.70 -16.02
C SER A 80 -4.39 18.56 -14.95
N SER A 81 -3.85 18.61 -13.72
CA SER A 81 -4.51 19.21 -12.56
C SER A 81 -5.92 18.65 -12.29
N ASP A 82 -6.18 17.40 -12.72
CA ASP A 82 -7.45 16.70 -12.49
C ASP A 82 -7.58 16.10 -11.09
N TRP A 83 -6.51 16.20 -10.31
CA TRP A 83 -6.45 15.81 -8.91
C TRP A 83 -5.93 16.96 -8.07
N ALA A 84 -6.70 17.37 -7.07
CA ALA A 84 -6.28 18.36 -6.09
C ALA A 84 -5.13 17.81 -5.22
N VAL A 85 -3.94 18.37 -5.42
CA VAL A 85 -2.69 17.98 -4.75
C VAL A 85 -2.01 19.22 -4.18
N ASP A 86 -1.52 19.14 -2.94
CA ASP A 86 -0.98 20.30 -2.22
C ASP A 86 0.35 20.82 -2.82
N ASP A 87 1.20 19.92 -3.33
CA ASP A 87 2.45 20.24 -4.03
C ASP A 87 2.62 19.30 -5.24
N PRO A 88 2.02 19.66 -6.40
CA PRO A 88 2.01 18.82 -7.60
C PRO A 88 3.40 18.38 -8.06
N VAL A 89 4.40 19.26 -7.94
CA VAL A 89 5.78 18.95 -8.34
C VAL A 89 6.36 17.86 -7.45
N SER A 90 6.26 17.99 -6.12
CA SER A 90 6.80 16.97 -5.22
C SER A 90 6.05 15.64 -5.33
N SER A 91 4.73 15.67 -5.55
CA SER A 91 3.92 14.45 -5.71
C SER A 91 4.26 13.73 -7.00
N TYR A 92 4.46 14.48 -8.08
CA TYR A 92 4.94 13.96 -9.35
C TYR A 92 6.30 13.27 -9.20
N LEU A 93 7.25 13.91 -8.51
CA LEU A 93 8.57 13.35 -8.24
C LEU A 93 8.50 12.07 -7.37
N LEU A 94 7.60 12.03 -6.38
CA LEU A 94 7.40 10.84 -5.54
C LEU A 94 6.92 9.64 -6.36
N TYR A 95 5.95 9.84 -7.25
CA TYR A 95 5.42 8.78 -8.09
C TYR A 95 6.44 8.28 -9.11
N HIS A 96 7.21 9.17 -9.74
CA HIS A 96 8.32 8.79 -10.60
C HIS A 96 9.39 8.00 -9.86
N LEU A 97 9.75 8.44 -8.66
CA LEU A 97 10.68 7.68 -7.82
C LEU A 97 10.12 6.30 -7.48
N LEU A 98 8.82 6.20 -7.17
CA LEU A 98 8.21 4.92 -6.83
C LEU A 98 8.34 3.93 -7.99
N LEU A 99 8.14 4.36 -9.25
CA LEU A 99 8.38 3.54 -10.45
C LEU A 99 9.81 3.00 -10.51
N ASP A 100 10.80 3.82 -10.13
CA ASP A 100 12.21 3.41 -10.12
C ASP A 100 12.56 2.46 -8.97
N LEU A 101 11.90 2.61 -7.82
CA LEU A 101 12.27 1.91 -6.58
C LEU A 101 11.51 0.60 -6.37
N TYR A 102 10.20 0.58 -6.66
CA TYR A 102 9.37 -0.59 -6.34
C TYR A 102 9.93 -1.90 -6.94
N PRO A 103 10.51 -1.93 -8.17
CA PRO A 103 10.99 -3.18 -8.73
C PRO A 103 12.14 -3.80 -7.94
N ARG A 104 13.01 -2.94 -7.37
CA ARG A 104 14.15 -3.34 -6.54
C ARG A 104 13.70 -3.78 -5.14
N LEU A 105 12.66 -3.14 -4.61
CA LEU A 105 12.13 -3.39 -3.28
C LEU A 105 11.29 -4.68 -3.21
N VAL A 106 10.50 -4.95 -4.24
CA VAL A 106 9.59 -6.09 -4.28
C VAL A 106 10.25 -7.33 -4.90
N GLY A 107 11.14 -7.15 -5.89
CA GLY A 107 11.81 -8.23 -6.60
C GLY A 107 10.97 -8.85 -7.72
N SER A 108 11.62 -9.26 -8.81
CA SER A 108 10.96 -9.71 -10.04
C SER A 108 9.99 -10.88 -9.87
N ALA A 109 10.36 -11.87 -9.06
CA ALA A 109 9.54 -13.06 -8.83
C ALA A 109 8.13 -12.74 -8.28
N LEU A 110 8.01 -11.68 -7.46
CA LEU A 110 6.73 -11.24 -6.91
C LEU A 110 5.98 -10.30 -7.86
N LEU A 111 6.71 -9.53 -8.66
CA LEU A 111 6.12 -8.60 -9.64
C LEU A 111 5.41 -9.32 -10.77
N ASP A 112 6.02 -10.41 -11.22
CA ASP A 112 5.55 -11.22 -12.35
C ASP A 112 4.79 -12.48 -11.87
N GLY A 113 4.49 -12.55 -10.57
CA GLY A 113 3.68 -13.61 -9.97
C GLY A 113 2.20 -13.52 -10.38
N ASP A 114 1.55 -14.68 -10.37
CA ASP A 114 0.18 -14.90 -10.88
C ASP A 114 -0.87 -15.11 -9.78
N ASN A 115 -0.43 -15.18 -8.51
CA ASN A 115 -1.31 -15.40 -7.37
C ASN A 115 -1.51 -14.13 -6.56
N PHE A 116 -2.79 -13.79 -6.40
CA PHE A 116 -3.26 -12.65 -5.62
C PHE A 116 -4.22 -13.10 -4.52
N TYR A 117 -4.37 -12.28 -3.49
CA TYR A 117 -5.08 -12.64 -2.28
C TYR A 117 -5.91 -11.48 -1.79
N LEU A 118 -7.00 -11.80 -1.12
CA LEU A 118 -7.90 -10.81 -0.57
C LEU A 118 -7.22 -10.01 0.55
N ARG A 119 -7.23 -8.68 0.39
CA ARG A 119 -6.81 -7.71 1.38
C ARG A 119 -7.94 -6.71 1.64
N ARG A 120 -8.13 -6.42 2.91
CA ARG A 120 -8.95 -5.31 3.34
C ARG A 120 -8.09 -4.04 3.41
N GLN A 121 -8.56 -2.95 2.81
CA GLN A 121 -7.82 -1.68 2.82
C GLN A 121 -8.03 -0.88 4.12
N ASP A 122 -9.25 -0.87 4.68
CA ASP A 122 -9.53 -0.19 5.96
C ASP A 122 -9.60 -1.19 7.13
N ASP A 123 -8.42 -1.69 7.53
CA ASP A 123 -8.29 -2.72 8.56
C ASP A 123 -7.84 -2.17 9.93
N LYS A 124 -8.41 -1.03 10.33
CA LYS A 124 -8.11 -0.33 11.61
C LYS A 124 -8.69 -1.00 12.86
N GLY A 125 -9.53 -2.04 12.69
CA GLY A 125 -9.97 -2.96 13.74
C GLY A 125 -11.42 -2.79 14.19
N ASP A 126 -12.05 -1.65 13.89
CA ASP A 126 -13.48 -1.35 14.13
C ASP A 126 -14.45 -2.26 13.35
N HIS A 127 -13.99 -2.88 12.28
CA HIS A 127 -14.72 -3.82 11.46
C HIS A 127 -14.76 -5.27 11.98
N ILE A 128 -14.09 -5.55 13.11
CA ILE A 128 -14.02 -6.89 13.70
C ILE A 128 -15.08 -7.01 14.80
N LEU A 129 -16.03 -7.92 14.61
CA LEU A 129 -17.07 -8.21 15.59
C LEU A 129 -16.60 -9.31 16.54
N VAL A 130 -16.71 -9.04 17.84
CA VAL A 130 -16.22 -9.91 18.90
C VAL A 130 -17.32 -10.18 19.93
N ASN A 131 -17.49 -11.42 20.36
CA ASN A 131 -18.45 -11.79 21.41
C ASN A 131 -17.88 -11.60 22.84
N ASP A 132 -18.68 -11.89 23.88
CA ASP A 132 -18.26 -11.79 25.29
C ASP A 132 -17.07 -12.70 25.66
N GLN A 133 -16.80 -13.73 24.85
CA GLN A 133 -15.70 -14.69 25.03
C GLN A 133 -14.44 -14.29 24.24
N LEU A 134 -14.44 -13.14 23.58
CA LEU A 134 -13.38 -12.66 22.69
C LEU A 134 -13.21 -13.47 21.40
N ASP A 135 -14.23 -14.23 20.99
CA ASP A 135 -14.25 -14.87 19.68
C ASP A 135 -14.57 -13.84 18.61
N ILE A 136 -13.80 -13.86 17.52
CA ILE A 136 -14.13 -13.12 16.30
C ILE A 136 -15.29 -13.85 15.64
N VAL A 137 -16.47 -13.23 15.67
CA VAL A 137 -17.72 -13.79 15.14
C VAL A 137 -18.08 -13.21 13.77
N GLY A 138 -17.42 -12.15 13.35
CA GLY A 138 -17.68 -11.54 12.04
C GLY A 138 -16.65 -10.50 11.64
N ILE A 139 -16.53 -10.33 10.33
CA ILE A 139 -15.77 -9.26 9.69
C ILE A 139 -16.73 -8.58 8.69
N ILE A 140 -16.98 -7.28 8.86
CA ILE A 140 -17.94 -6.50 8.04
C ILE A 140 -17.22 -5.57 7.06
N ASP A 141 -17.82 -4.50 6.52
CA ASP A 141 -17.20 -3.41 5.71
C ASP A 141 -16.21 -3.83 4.59
N TRP A 142 -16.60 -4.80 3.75
CA TRP A 142 -15.77 -5.32 2.64
C TRP A 142 -15.74 -4.46 1.37
N GLU A 143 -16.43 -3.31 1.37
CA GLU A 143 -16.65 -2.47 0.18
C GLU A 143 -15.38 -1.92 -0.47
N CYS A 144 -14.31 -1.70 0.30
CA CYS A 144 -13.01 -1.25 -0.18
C CYS A 144 -11.97 -2.39 -0.23
N SER A 145 -12.42 -3.64 -0.28
CA SER A 145 -11.50 -4.78 -0.38
C SER A 145 -10.88 -4.88 -1.77
N LYS A 146 -9.61 -5.31 -1.78
CA LYS A 146 -8.78 -5.45 -2.96
C LYS A 146 -8.20 -6.85 -2.97
N VAL A 147 -7.93 -7.37 -4.16
CA VAL A 147 -7.14 -8.57 -4.36
C VAL A 147 -5.77 -8.13 -4.83
N VAL A 148 -4.74 -8.45 -4.06
CA VAL A 148 -3.37 -7.92 -4.23
C VAL A 148 -2.31 -9.01 -4.02
N ALA A 149 -1.07 -8.75 -4.39
CA ALA A 149 0.00 -9.74 -4.27
C ALA A 149 0.28 -10.13 -2.80
N LYS A 150 0.78 -11.34 -2.59
CA LYS A 150 1.00 -11.95 -1.25
C LYS A 150 1.59 -11.01 -0.18
N PRO A 151 2.72 -10.31 -0.40
CA PRO A 151 3.31 -9.46 0.63
C PRO A 151 2.45 -8.22 0.97
N PHE A 152 1.64 -7.75 0.03
CA PHE A 152 0.69 -6.66 0.27
C PHE A 152 -0.53 -7.16 1.05
N ALA A 153 -1.03 -8.36 0.72
CA ALA A 153 -2.19 -8.95 1.38
C ALA A 153 -1.91 -9.37 2.82
N PHE A 154 -0.73 -9.93 3.09
CA PHE A 154 -0.42 -10.54 4.38
C PHE A 154 0.64 -9.80 5.19
N SER A 155 0.92 -8.54 4.85
CA SER A 155 1.55 -7.63 5.80
C SER A 155 0.61 -7.36 6.98
N ALA A 156 1.16 -6.93 8.13
CA ALA A 156 0.35 -6.65 9.31
C ALA A 156 -0.79 -5.65 9.01
N ALA A 157 -1.97 -5.89 9.58
CA ALA A 157 -3.12 -4.99 9.48
C ALA A 157 -2.85 -3.66 10.20
N LEU A 158 -3.51 -2.57 9.81
CA LEU A 158 -3.38 -1.25 10.45
C LEU A 158 -3.61 -1.33 11.96
N LEU A 159 -4.56 -2.14 12.41
CA LEU A 159 -4.85 -2.35 13.84
C LEU A 159 -3.66 -2.89 14.64
N LEU A 160 -2.68 -3.54 13.98
CA LEU A 160 -1.48 -4.10 14.60
C LEU A 160 -0.27 -3.17 14.51
N LEU A 161 -0.37 -2.07 13.76
CA LEU A 161 0.76 -1.15 13.55
C LEU A 161 0.87 -0.15 14.71
N PRO A 162 2.09 0.15 15.18
CA PRO A 162 2.29 1.25 16.13
C PRO A 162 2.20 2.60 15.39
N ASN A 163 1.76 3.66 16.10
CA ASN A 163 1.74 5.03 15.55
C ASN A 163 3.09 5.47 14.95
N LYS A 164 4.21 4.96 15.49
CA LYS A 164 5.56 5.23 15.00
C LYS A 164 5.80 4.83 13.54
N VAL A 165 4.95 3.96 12.96
CA VAL A 165 5.01 3.67 11.53
C VAL A 165 4.78 4.96 10.73
N PHE A 166 3.86 5.82 11.12
CA PHE A 166 3.59 7.09 10.46
C PHE A 166 4.74 8.11 10.62
N ASP A 167 5.66 7.88 11.56
CA ASP A 167 6.91 8.66 11.72
C ASP A 167 8.09 8.11 10.89
N GLY A 168 7.84 7.10 10.03
CA GLY A 168 8.88 6.51 9.19
C GLY A 168 9.66 5.37 9.83
N VAL A 169 9.28 4.88 11.02
CA VAL A 169 10.02 3.83 11.72
C VAL A 169 9.79 2.45 11.10
N ASN A 170 10.88 1.78 10.68
CA ASN A 170 10.82 0.43 10.10
C ASN A 170 10.90 -0.71 11.13
N ARG A 171 11.25 -0.42 12.39
CA ARG A 171 11.27 -1.45 13.42
C ARG A 171 9.85 -1.97 13.68
N LEU A 172 9.71 -3.30 13.84
CA LEU A 172 8.46 -3.93 14.25
C LEU A 172 8.21 -3.68 15.74
N CYS A 173 6.95 -3.55 16.13
CA CYS A 173 6.58 -3.58 17.54
C CYS A 173 6.39 -5.02 18.03
N GLN A 174 6.28 -5.19 19.35
CA GLN A 174 6.10 -6.51 19.95
C GLN A 174 4.84 -7.23 19.45
N VAL A 175 3.75 -6.51 19.17
CA VAL A 175 2.51 -7.10 18.65
C VAL A 175 2.72 -7.73 17.28
N GLU A 176 3.50 -7.09 16.41
CA GLU A 176 3.80 -7.62 15.09
C GLU A 176 4.72 -8.84 15.16
N GLU A 177 5.71 -8.83 16.05
CA GLU A 177 6.58 -9.99 16.29
C GLU A 177 5.79 -11.15 16.88
N ASP A 178 4.95 -10.91 17.89
CA ASP A 178 4.06 -11.93 18.47
C ASP A 178 3.15 -12.54 17.40
N PHE A 179 2.65 -11.72 16.47
CA PHE A 179 1.82 -12.18 15.36
C PHE A 179 2.60 -13.04 14.38
N ALA A 180 3.84 -12.65 14.02
CA ALA A 180 4.73 -13.46 13.19
C ALA A 180 5.11 -14.79 13.87
N ASP A 181 5.38 -14.77 15.17
CA ASP A 181 5.74 -15.96 15.96
C ASP A 181 4.60 -16.98 16.02
N ILE A 182 3.33 -16.54 16.01
CA ILE A 182 2.18 -17.45 15.94
C ILE A 182 2.18 -18.19 14.60
N PHE A 183 2.48 -17.52 13.48
CA PHE A 183 2.63 -18.19 12.18
C PHE A 183 3.77 -19.21 12.19
N ASP A 184 4.92 -18.88 12.77
CA ASP A 184 6.04 -19.82 12.89
C ASP A 184 5.66 -21.05 13.72
N SER A 185 4.96 -20.85 14.85
CA SER A 185 4.47 -21.96 15.68
C SER A 185 3.48 -22.89 14.96
N LEU A 186 2.87 -22.40 13.88
CA LEU A 186 1.97 -23.14 13.01
C LEU A 186 2.65 -23.80 11.81
N GLY A 187 3.97 -23.67 11.68
CA GLY A 187 4.69 -24.16 10.51
C GLY A 187 4.40 -23.33 9.25
N ARG A 188 4.09 -22.04 9.41
CA ARG A 188 3.85 -21.08 8.32
C ARG A 188 4.90 -19.95 8.29
N PRO A 189 6.20 -20.27 8.16
CA PRO A 189 7.25 -19.25 8.12
C PRO A 189 7.12 -18.32 6.90
N ASP A 190 6.49 -18.78 5.82
CA ASP A 190 6.19 -17.97 4.65
C ASP A 190 5.26 -16.78 4.97
N MET A 191 4.28 -16.99 5.85
CA MET A 191 3.36 -15.95 6.32
C MET A 191 4.02 -15.07 7.39
N ALA A 192 4.82 -15.66 8.28
CA ALA A 192 5.61 -14.91 9.26
C ALA A 192 6.56 -13.91 8.58
N LEU A 193 7.18 -14.31 7.46
CA LEU A 193 8.00 -13.42 6.64
C LEU A 193 7.21 -12.24 6.04
N CYS A 194 5.95 -12.44 5.64
CA CYS A 194 5.11 -11.34 5.15
C CYS A 194 4.88 -10.28 6.24
N ILE A 195 4.73 -10.70 7.50
CA ILE A 195 4.65 -9.78 8.65
C ILE A 195 5.99 -9.09 8.87
N ARG A 196 7.08 -9.85 8.97
CA ARG A 196 8.40 -9.30 9.32
C ARG A 196 8.97 -8.36 8.25
N HIS A 197 8.63 -8.60 7.00
CA HIS A 197 9.01 -7.74 5.86
C HIS A 197 7.89 -6.77 5.43
N GLY A 198 6.80 -6.69 6.19
CA GLY A 198 5.60 -5.94 5.82
C GLY A 198 5.78 -4.43 5.66
N ARG A 199 6.86 -3.86 6.23
CA ARG A 199 7.14 -2.42 6.15
C ARG A 199 7.24 -1.92 4.70
N VAL A 200 7.92 -2.63 3.82
CA VAL A 200 8.07 -2.20 2.42
C VAL A 200 6.70 -2.11 1.73
N PRO A 201 5.84 -3.14 1.74
CA PRO A 201 4.46 -3.03 1.28
C PRO A 201 3.68 -1.88 1.92
N HIS A 202 3.75 -1.71 3.25
CA HIS A 202 3.07 -0.60 3.94
C HIS A 202 3.51 0.76 3.39
N ARG A 203 4.81 0.99 3.24
CA ARG A 203 5.33 2.26 2.71
C ARG A 203 4.86 2.53 1.29
N ILE A 204 4.90 1.52 0.42
CA ILE A 204 4.44 1.63 -0.97
C ILE A 204 2.97 2.03 -1.00
N VAL A 205 2.12 1.33 -0.23
CA VAL A 205 0.67 1.62 -0.17
C VAL A 205 0.41 3.02 0.40
N PHE A 206 1.06 3.40 1.50
CA PHE A 206 0.86 4.73 2.10
C PHE A 206 1.29 5.88 1.19
N ILE A 207 2.34 5.69 0.38
CA ILE A 207 2.73 6.69 -0.63
C ILE A 207 1.72 6.69 -1.78
N LEU A 208 1.35 5.50 -2.28
CA LEU A 208 0.44 5.35 -3.41
C LEU A 208 -0.92 6.01 -3.13
N ASP A 209 -1.45 5.85 -1.91
CA ASP A 209 -2.80 6.27 -1.52
C ASP A 209 -2.86 7.72 -0.98
N SER A 210 -1.73 8.40 -0.73
CA SER A 210 -1.73 9.70 -0.02
C SER A 210 -0.78 10.76 -0.58
N ALA A 211 -0.25 10.59 -1.79
CA ALA A 211 0.65 11.58 -2.37
C ALA A 211 0.01 12.94 -2.70
N ASP A 212 -1.31 13.09 -2.56
CA ASP A 212 -1.98 14.41 -2.49
C ASP A 212 -1.46 15.26 -1.33
N ARG A 213 -1.06 14.61 -0.23
CA ARG A 213 -0.64 15.23 1.03
C ARG A 213 0.83 14.91 1.30
N ILE A 214 1.70 15.72 0.71
CA ILE A 214 3.15 15.49 0.74
C ILE A 214 3.72 15.31 2.14
N ASP A 215 3.28 16.10 3.11
CA ASP A 215 3.76 16.00 4.49
C ASP A 215 3.49 14.62 5.11
N TYR A 216 2.39 13.97 4.73
CA TYR A 216 2.09 12.60 5.15
C TYR A 216 3.04 11.59 4.50
N CYS A 217 3.47 11.81 3.25
CA CYS A 217 4.36 10.90 2.54
C CYS A 217 5.84 10.98 2.96
N LYS A 218 6.32 12.14 3.46
CA LYS A 218 7.76 12.32 3.79
C LYS A 218 8.32 11.23 4.71
N PRO A 219 7.66 10.86 5.83
CA PRO A 219 8.18 9.82 6.71
C PRO A 219 8.15 8.44 6.06
N HIS A 220 7.17 8.16 5.19
CA HIS A 220 7.11 6.89 4.47
C HIS A 220 8.24 6.75 3.45
N LEU A 221 8.56 7.84 2.75
CA LEU A 221 9.69 7.89 1.83
C LEU A 221 11.02 7.66 2.58
N LYS A 222 11.22 8.35 3.70
CA LYS A 222 12.37 8.11 4.59
C LYS A 222 12.49 6.63 4.96
N GLY A 223 11.37 6.00 5.35
CA GLY A 223 11.31 4.59 5.67
C GLY A 223 11.73 3.69 4.50
N LEU A 224 11.30 3.99 3.27
CA LEU A 224 11.74 3.23 2.08
C LEU A 224 13.25 3.31 1.86
N TYR A 225 13.82 4.52 1.97
CA TYR A 225 15.26 4.74 1.82
C TYR A 225 16.06 3.97 2.89
N GLN A 226 15.60 3.97 4.13
CA GLN A 226 16.21 3.17 5.19
C GLN A 226 16.14 1.67 4.91
N SER A 227 15.06 1.17 4.28
CA SER A 227 14.97 -0.23 3.84
C SER A 227 15.98 -0.59 2.74
N LEU A 228 16.50 0.40 2.02
CA LEU A 228 17.58 0.25 1.04
C LEU A 228 18.98 0.42 1.65
N GLY A 229 19.08 0.65 2.96
CA GLY A 229 20.34 0.88 3.67
C GLY A 229 20.82 2.34 3.68
N GLU A 230 19.98 3.29 3.26
CA GLU A 230 20.32 4.72 3.29
C GLU A 230 19.96 5.34 4.65
N GLU A 231 20.95 5.54 5.50
CA GLU A 231 20.76 6.06 6.87
C GLU A 231 20.63 7.58 6.93
N THR A 232 21.31 8.29 6.04
CA THR A 232 21.29 9.76 5.95
C THR A 232 20.24 10.19 4.93
N TRP A 233 19.07 10.58 5.40
CA TRP A 233 17.98 11.06 4.54
C TRP A 233 17.41 12.38 5.05
N SER A 234 17.22 13.34 4.15
CA SER A 234 16.42 14.54 4.37
C SER A 234 15.52 14.82 3.17
N TRP A 235 14.37 15.42 3.43
CA TRP A 235 13.41 15.76 2.40
C TRP A 235 13.98 16.77 1.40
N GLU A 236 14.69 17.78 1.89
CA GLU A 236 15.21 18.89 1.09
C GLU A 236 16.32 18.42 0.14
N SER A 237 17.23 17.56 0.63
CA SER A 237 18.27 16.96 -0.20
C SER A 237 17.64 16.06 -1.26
N TRP A 238 16.77 15.14 -0.82
CA TRP A 238 16.08 14.23 -1.73
C TRP A 238 15.33 14.98 -2.83
N ARG A 239 14.57 16.01 -2.48
CA ARG A 239 13.78 16.78 -3.45
C ARG A 239 14.67 17.50 -4.45
N THR A 240 15.80 18.06 -4.00
CA THR A 240 16.78 18.71 -4.87
C THR A 240 17.37 17.71 -5.85
N ASP A 241 17.75 16.53 -5.37
CA ASP A 241 18.33 15.47 -6.18
C ASP A 241 17.29 14.90 -7.17
N ALA A 242 16.04 14.73 -6.75
CA ALA A 242 14.94 14.27 -7.60
C ALA A 242 14.66 15.28 -8.72
N LEU A 243 14.61 16.57 -8.43
CA LEU A 243 14.46 17.62 -9.46
C LEU A 243 15.56 17.55 -10.51
N GLN A 244 16.81 17.29 -10.11
CA GLN A 244 17.92 17.13 -11.05
C GLN A 244 17.84 15.83 -11.83
N ARG A 245 17.52 14.72 -11.16
CA ARG A 245 17.37 13.39 -11.76
C ARG A 245 16.32 13.37 -12.85
N TYR A 246 15.17 13.97 -12.60
CA TYR A 246 14.03 13.96 -13.51
C TYR A 246 13.90 15.24 -14.37
N ARG A 247 14.93 16.10 -14.41
CA ARG A 247 14.88 17.41 -15.10
C ARG A 247 14.50 17.37 -16.59
N THR A 248 14.72 16.23 -17.25
CA THR A 248 14.40 16.02 -18.66
C THR A 248 13.06 15.34 -18.88
N ASP A 249 12.35 14.98 -17.81
CA ASP A 249 11.02 14.40 -17.90
C ASP A 249 10.01 15.45 -18.38
N PRO A 250 9.24 15.18 -19.45
CA PRO A 250 8.32 16.16 -20.02
C PRO A 250 7.23 16.63 -19.04
N GLY A 251 6.68 15.74 -18.23
CA GLY A 251 5.63 16.08 -17.27
C GLY A 251 6.17 16.96 -16.15
N LEU A 252 7.40 16.71 -15.67
CA LEU A 252 8.06 17.61 -14.73
C LEU A 252 8.32 19.00 -15.34
N GLN A 253 8.80 19.06 -16.58
CA GLN A 253 9.03 20.33 -17.29
C GLN A 253 7.74 21.11 -17.47
N HIS A 254 6.64 20.43 -17.79
CA HIS A 254 5.31 21.03 -17.87
C HIS A 254 4.90 21.67 -16.53
N LEU A 255 4.95 20.91 -15.43
CA LEU A 255 4.59 21.39 -14.09
C LEU A 255 5.47 22.55 -13.60
N LEU A 256 6.75 22.58 -13.99
CA LEU A 256 7.65 23.69 -13.67
C LEU A 256 7.40 24.94 -14.54
N GLY A 257 6.97 24.74 -15.79
CA GLY A 257 6.65 25.81 -16.74
C GLY A 257 5.35 26.55 -16.44
N GLU A 258 4.40 25.91 -15.76
CA GLU A 258 3.15 26.54 -15.31
C GLU A 258 3.35 27.55 -14.18
N LYS A 259 4.54 27.59 -13.55
CA LYS A 259 4.90 28.60 -12.55
C LYS A 259 5.42 29.91 -13.16
N VAL A 260 4.66 30.55 -14.06
CA VAL A 260 4.78 31.99 -14.37
C VAL A 260 3.40 32.59 -14.70
N VAL A 261 2.45 32.57 -13.76
CA VAL A 261 1.41 33.60 -13.68
C VAL A 261 1.08 33.82 -12.20
N ILE A 262 1.67 34.85 -11.60
CA ILE A 262 1.12 35.56 -10.43
C ILE A 262 0.69 36.92 -10.95
#